data_AF-A0A838KBF8-F1
#
_entry.id   AF-A0A838KBF8-F1
#
_cell.length_a   1.000
_cell.length_b   1.000
_cell.length_c   1.000
_cell.angle_alpha   90.00
_cell.angle_beta   90.00
_cell.angle_gamma   90.00
#
_symmetry.space_group_name_H-M   'P 1'
#
loop_
_entity.id
_entity.type
_entity.pdbx_description
1 polymer ?
#
loop_
_entity_poly.entity_id
_entity_poly.type
_entity_poly.pdbx_seq_one_letter_code
_entity_poly.pdbx_strand_id
1 'polypeptide(L)'
;MARTSTVNRPHVPLGSLTQPGARAGAQCRACGSERVTRIAMALTDGSPVQFTSCHHCEHRTWEEQGSASEVIPVHRVLDRARKG
;
A
#
# COMPACT_ATOMS: atom_id res chain seq x y z
N MET A 1 21.41 39.45 1.33
CA MET A 1 20.22 39.07 2.13
C MET A 1 19.39 38.09 1.31
N ALA A 2 19.61 36.78 1.45
CA ALA A 2 18.79 35.76 0.77
C ALA A 2 18.13 34.88 1.84
N ARG A 3 16.80 34.92 1.91
CA ARG A 3 16.01 34.17 2.89
C ARG A 3 15.64 32.82 2.28
N THR A 4 16.30 31.76 2.72
CA THR A 4 15.96 30.39 2.35
C THR A 4 14.62 30.03 2.95
N SER A 5 13.63 29.72 2.11
CA SER A 5 12.29 29.30 2.53
C SER A 5 12.31 27.79 2.80
N THR A 6 12.09 27.38 4.04
CA THR A 6 11.90 25.97 4.39
C THR A 6 10.47 25.55 4.02
N VAL A 7 10.35 24.56 3.12
CA VAL A 7 9.06 23.93 2.80
C VAL A 7 8.61 23.14 4.02
N ASN A 8 7.62 23.69 4.73
CA ASN A 8 6.92 22.99 5.80
C ASN A 8 6.03 21.91 5.17
N ARG A 9 6.55 20.70 5.00
CA ARG A 9 5.73 19.53 4.66
C ARG A 9 4.89 19.22 5.91
N PRO A 10 3.56 19.27 5.85
CA PRO A 10 2.74 18.96 7.02
C PRO A 10 3.07 17.53 7.47
N HIS A 11 3.60 17.41 8.68
CA HIS A 11 3.82 16.14 9.33
C HIS A 11 2.44 15.59 9.68
N VAL A 12 1.87 14.77 8.78
CA VAL A 12 0.62 14.06 9.06
C VAL A 12 0.89 13.19 10.28
N PRO A 13 0.28 13.47 11.44
CA PRO A 13 0.47 12.63 12.60
C PRO A 13 0.04 11.22 12.20
N LEU A 14 0.82 10.21 12.60
CA LEU A 14 0.56 8.81 12.26
C LEU A 14 -0.83 8.31 12.71
N GLY A 15 -1.58 9.13 13.45
CA GLY A 15 -3.00 8.94 13.74
C GLY A 15 -3.27 7.62 14.44
N SER A 16 -4.54 7.27 14.58
CA SER A 16 -4.88 5.89 14.89
C SER A 16 -4.57 5.02 13.66
N LEU A 17 -3.87 3.89 13.86
CA LEU A 17 -3.71 2.86 12.83
C LEU A 17 -5.06 2.31 12.32
N THR A 18 -6.14 2.58 13.05
CA THR A 18 -7.51 2.33 12.60
C THR A 18 -8.17 3.65 12.22
N GLN A 19 -8.04 4.05 10.95
CA GLN A 19 -8.84 5.12 10.37
C GLN A 19 -10.19 4.58 9.87
N PRO A 20 -11.34 5.17 10.27
CA PRO A 20 -12.63 4.91 9.64
C PRO A 20 -12.53 5.18 8.13
N GLY A 21 -12.99 4.25 7.29
CA GLY A 21 -12.89 4.38 5.83
C GLY A 21 -11.59 3.88 5.19
N ALA A 22 -10.55 3.55 5.97
CA ALA A 22 -9.32 2.93 5.43
C ALA A 22 -9.57 1.57 4.73
N ARG A 23 -10.72 0.95 5.00
CA ARG A 23 -11.17 -0.33 4.42
C ARG A 23 -12.30 -0.17 3.39
N ALA A 24 -12.76 1.04 3.10
CA ALA A 24 -13.97 1.22 2.30
C ALA A 24 -13.79 0.66 0.88
N GLY A 25 -14.65 -0.28 0.48
CA GLY A 25 -14.85 -0.70 -0.91
C GLY A 25 -13.80 -1.62 -1.53
N ALA A 26 -12.87 -2.22 -0.77
CA ALA A 26 -11.92 -3.16 -1.32
C ALA A 26 -12.58 -4.52 -1.60
N GLN A 27 -12.48 -5.00 -2.83
CA GLN A 27 -12.97 -6.32 -3.25
C GLN A 27 -11.81 -7.18 -3.74
N CYS A 28 -11.92 -8.49 -3.52
CA CYS A 28 -10.98 -9.43 -4.11
C CYS A 28 -11.07 -9.39 -5.64
N ARG A 29 -9.96 -9.16 -6.33
CA ARG A 29 -9.93 -9.16 -7.80
C ARG A 29 -10.24 -10.53 -8.43
N ALA A 30 -10.11 -11.62 -7.66
CA ALA A 30 -10.35 -12.97 -8.15
C ALA A 30 -11.80 -13.44 -7.96
N CYS A 31 -12.46 -13.08 -6.84
CA CYS A 31 -13.80 -13.60 -6.51
C CYS A 31 -14.83 -12.52 -6.15
N GLY A 32 -14.46 -11.24 -6.16
CA GLY A 32 -15.34 -10.12 -5.81
C GLY A 32 -15.66 -9.97 -4.31
N SER A 33 -15.25 -10.92 -3.46
CA SER A 33 -15.54 -10.87 -2.02
C SER A 33 -14.95 -9.62 -1.35
N GLU A 34 -15.74 -8.96 -0.50
CA GLU A 34 -15.30 -7.86 0.37
C GLU A 34 -14.54 -8.34 1.62
N ARG A 35 -14.47 -9.66 1.84
CA ARG A 35 -13.74 -10.27 2.96
C ARG A 35 -12.24 -10.23 2.68
N VAL A 36 -11.64 -9.05 2.70
CA VAL A 36 -10.22 -8.84 2.42
C VAL A 36 -9.51 -8.11 3.56
N THR A 37 -8.25 -8.48 3.79
CA THR A 37 -7.29 -7.66 4.54
C THR A 37 -6.46 -6.87 3.53
N ARG A 38 -6.38 -5.54 3.71
CA ARG A 38 -5.53 -4.65 2.93
C ARG A 38 -4.49 -3.99 3.83
N ILE A 39 -3.23 -4.01 3.42
CA ILE A 39 -2.11 -3.41 4.18
C ILE A 39 -1.28 -2.56 3.23
N ALA A 40 -1.11 -1.28 3.55
CA ALA A 40 -0.18 -0.40 2.86
C ALA A 40 1.17 -0.44 3.58
N MET A 41 2.27 -0.57 2.84
CA MET A 41 3.62 -0.62 3.41
C MET A 41 4.66 -0.14 2.39
N ALA A 42 5.86 0.21 2.86
CA ALA A 42 7.02 0.38 1.99
C ALA A 42 7.86 -0.90 2.02
N LEU A 43 8.34 -1.34 0.86
CA LEU A 43 9.35 -2.39 0.77
C LEU A 43 10.72 -1.85 1.22
N THR A 44 11.71 -2.73 1.38
CA THR A 44 13.06 -2.37 1.85
C THR A 44 13.79 -1.40 0.92
N ASP A 45 13.45 -1.41 -0.37
CA ASP A 45 13.95 -0.45 -1.36
C ASP A 45 13.21 0.91 -1.31
N GLY A 46 12.29 1.09 -0.35
CA GLY A 46 11.47 2.29 -0.18
C GLY A 46 10.24 2.36 -1.08
N SER A 47 10.02 1.39 -1.99
CA SER A 47 8.86 1.42 -2.88
C SER A 47 7.54 1.19 -2.11
N PRO A 48 6.54 2.09 -2.25
CA PRO A 48 5.27 1.93 -1.56
C PRO A 48 4.38 0.93 -2.29
N VAL A 49 3.86 -0.04 -1.54
CA VAL A 49 3.01 -1.12 -2.05
C VAL A 49 1.76 -1.30 -1.20
N GLN A 50 0.75 -1.87 -1.82
CA GLN A 50 -0.49 -2.29 -1.20
C GLN A 50 -0.62 -3.81 -1.34
N PHE A 51 -0.65 -4.51 -0.22
CA PHE A 51 -0.92 -5.94 -0.15
C PHE A 51 -2.41 -6.17 0.13
N THR A 52 -3.02 -7.11 -0.58
CA THR A 52 -4.39 -7.56 -0.36
C THR A 52 -4.43 -9.08 -0.21
N SER A 53 -5.08 -9.59 0.84
CA SER A 53 -5.36 -11.01 1.06
C SER A 53 -6.86 -11.24 1.21
N CYS A 54 -7.42 -12.15 0.43
CA CYS A 54 -8.82 -12.56 0.57
C CYS A 54 -8.99 -13.68 1.60
N HIS A 55 -9.99 -13.56 2.46
CA HIS A 55 -10.38 -14.60 3.43
C HIS A 55 -11.42 -15.59 2.88
N HIS A 56 -11.86 -15.43 1.62
CA HIS A 56 -12.83 -16.33 0.99
C HIS A 56 -12.18 -17.33 0.03
N CYS A 57 -11.38 -16.84 -0.93
CA CYS A 57 -10.70 -17.68 -1.93
C CYS A 57 -9.18 -17.71 -1.76
N GLU A 58 -8.66 -17.12 -0.69
CA GLU A 58 -7.22 -17.07 -0.36
C GLU A 58 -6.32 -16.35 -1.38
N HIS A 59 -6.90 -15.73 -2.41
CA HIS A 59 -6.15 -14.98 -3.41
C HIS A 59 -5.41 -13.79 -2.80
N ARG A 60 -4.17 -13.59 -3.25
CA ARG A 60 -3.27 -12.53 -2.79
C ARG A 60 -2.84 -11.66 -3.95
N THR A 61 -2.77 -10.35 -3.73
CA THR A 61 -2.39 -9.39 -4.75
C THR A 61 -1.47 -8.33 -4.16
N TRP A 62 -0.51 -7.89 -4.96
CA TRP A 62 0.39 -6.78 -4.68
C TRP A 62 0.18 -5.68 -5.71
N GLU A 63 0.12 -4.44 -5.26
CA GLU A 63 -0.17 -3.28 -6.10
C GLU A 63 0.79 -2.16 -5.72
N GLU A 64 1.21 -1.35 -6.69
CA GLU A 64 1.97 -0.14 -6.37
C GLU A 64 1.02 0.93 -5.80
N GLN A 65 1.46 1.63 -4.75
CA GLN A 65 0.63 2.66 -4.15
C GLN A 65 0.64 3.93 -5.00
N GLY A 66 -0.53 4.38 -5.46
CA GLY A 66 -0.70 5.68 -6.13
C GLY A 66 -0.64 5.66 -7.66
N SER A 67 -0.22 4.55 -8.29
CA SER A 67 -0.49 4.28 -9.70
C SER A 67 -1.80 3.49 -9.84
N ALA A 68 -2.43 3.53 -11.02
CA ALA A 68 -3.76 2.95 -11.24
C ALA A 68 -3.76 1.42 -11.07
N SER A 69 -3.87 0.93 -9.83
CA SER A 69 -4.07 -0.47 -9.46
C SER A 69 -3.27 -1.48 -10.32
N GLU A 70 -2.03 -1.16 -10.69
CA GLU A 70 -1.19 -2.08 -11.45
C GLU A 70 -0.77 -3.22 -10.52
N VAL A 71 -0.97 -4.47 -10.98
CA VAL A 71 -0.61 -5.65 -10.20
C VAL A 71 0.86 -5.95 -10.38
N ILE A 72 1.59 -5.99 -9.26
CA ILE A 72 3.00 -6.38 -9.23
C ILE A 72 3.08 -7.90 -9.08
N PRO A 73 3.75 -8.64 -9.99
CA PRO A 73 4.01 -10.06 -9.80
C PRO A 73 4.82 -10.31 -8.53
N VAL A 74 4.49 -11.37 -7.78
CA VAL A 74 5.13 -11.66 -6.50
C VAL A 74 6.67 -11.73 -6.57
N HIS A 75 7.24 -12.27 -7.66
CA HIS A 75 8.69 -12.34 -7.82
C HIS A 75 9.34 -10.94 -7.83
N ARG A 76 8.69 -9.94 -8.44
CA ARG A 76 9.19 -8.56 -8.44
C ARG A 76 9.13 -7.93 -7.06
N VAL A 77 8.09 -8.23 -6.27
CA VAL A 77 8.02 -7.79 -4.86
C VAL A 77 9.17 -8.38 -4.06
N LEU A 78 9.46 -9.67 -4.23
CA LEU A 78 10.56 -10.34 -3.55
C LEU A 78 11.92 -9.78 -3.98
N ASP A 79 12.11 -9.47 -5.27
CA ASP A 79 13.34 -8.84 -5.76
C ASP A 79 13.58 -7.47 -5.10
N ARG A 80 12.53 -6.66 -4.94
CA ARG A 80 12.59 -5.35 -4.27
C ARG A 80 12.87 -5.48 -2.78
N ALA A 81 12.21 -6.41 -2.11
CA ALA A 81 12.37 -6.68 -0.68
C ALA A 81 13.77 -7.24 -0.29
N ARG A 82 14.54 -7.74 -1.26
CA ARG A 82 15.91 -8.25 -1.05
C ARG A 82 17.00 -7.20 -1.22
N LYS A 83 16.69 -6.05 -1.80
CA LYS A 83 17.67 -4.99 -2.13
C LYS A 83 17.94 -4.02 -0.97
N GLY A 84 17.55 -4.38 0.25
CA GLY A 84 17.71 -3.57 1.47
C GLY A 84 19.01 -3.84 2.22
#